data_AF-A0A5J5CD77-F1
#
_entry.id   AF-A0A5J5CD77-F1
#
_cell.length_a   1.000
_cell.length_b   1.000
_cell.length_c   1.000
_cell.angle_alpha   90.00
_cell.angle_beta   90.00
_cell.angle_gamma   90.00
#
_symmetry.space_group_name_H-M   'P 1'
#
loop_
_entity.id
_entity.type
_entity.pdbx_description
1 polymer ?
#
loop_
_entity_poly.entity_id
_entity_poly.type
_entity_poly.pdbx_seq_one_letter_code
_entity_poly.pdbx_strand_id
1 'polypeptide(L)'
;MYLSAGESNFKGRYKTRVSSSNLGHLKDDFPKFEAFPDAPTARAPAPDGTYLSVQKVDMCQKINEPQHRTGAYDTPNLVVRRGQEFQVKVTFNRPLAERDDFQLEFLIGENPSSRRGSLVVVTFSARIGGLWTGRIVKSKGKTVTLGVTPTPDAIIGRFRTYVTIVMGTGMQRTRRDATTDLYMLFNAWCKDDAVFLPNEAERYEYVLNDHGVMYQGSIDA
;
A
#
# COMPACT_ATOMS: atom_id res chain seq x y z
N MET A 1 18.69 25.48 -8.61
CA MET A 1 17.56 26.17 -9.26
C MET A 1 16.29 25.49 -8.82
N TYR A 2 15.44 26.20 -8.09
CA TYR A 2 14.16 25.71 -7.62
C TYR A 2 13.27 25.42 -8.83
N LEU A 3 12.91 24.16 -9.04
CA LEU A 3 11.73 23.84 -9.83
C LEU A 3 10.54 24.15 -8.92
N SER A 4 9.93 25.32 -9.11
CA SER A 4 8.64 25.60 -8.48
C SER A 4 7.68 24.52 -8.97
N ALA A 5 7.23 23.65 -8.07
CA ALA A 5 6.07 22.81 -8.33
C ALA A 5 4.98 23.76 -8.81
N GLY A 6 4.48 23.57 -10.04
CA GLY A 6 3.50 24.45 -10.65
C GLY A 6 2.38 24.70 -9.65
N GLU A 7 2.19 25.97 -9.27
CA GLU A 7 1.07 26.38 -8.44
C GLU A 7 -0.20 25.96 -9.17
N SER A 8 -0.82 24.87 -8.72
CA SER A 8 -2.16 24.55 -9.16
C SER A 8 -3.03 25.72 -8.72
N ASN A 9 -3.56 26.48 -9.69
CA ASN A 9 -4.50 27.60 -9.51
C ASN A 9 -5.86 27.11 -8.98
N PHE A 10 -5.86 26.29 -7.94
CA PHE A 10 -7.05 25.80 -7.28
C PHE A 10 -7.61 26.90 -6.38
N LYS A 11 -8.70 27.51 -6.82
CA LYS A 11 -9.49 28.44 -6.01
C LYS A 11 -10.59 27.66 -5.29
N GLY A 12 -10.50 27.58 -3.97
CA GLY A 12 -11.50 26.90 -3.14
C GLY A 12 -11.27 27.16 -1.66
N ARG A 13 -12.14 26.60 -0.81
CA ARG A 13 -12.08 26.76 0.66
C ARG A 13 -10.77 26.22 1.27
N TYR A 14 -10.10 25.29 0.58
CA TYR A 14 -8.88 24.65 1.05
C TYR A 14 -7.68 25.02 0.19
N LYS A 15 -6.48 24.99 0.79
CA LYS A 15 -5.20 25.25 0.11
C LYS A 15 -4.89 24.29 -1.04
N THR A 16 -5.44 23.08 -0.99
CA THR A 16 -5.32 22.06 -2.03
C THR A 16 -6.66 21.39 -2.27
N ARG A 17 -6.88 20.86 -3.48
CA ARG A 17 -8.10 20.12 -3.82
C ARG A 17 -8.24 18.91 -2.89
N VAL A 18 -9.43 18.75 -2.31
CA VAL A 18 -9.77 17.55 -1.53
C VAL A 18 -9.82 16.37 -2.50
N SER A 19 -9.04 15.33 -2.21
CA SER A 19 -9.06 14.12 -3.03
C SER A 19 -10.38 13.39 -2.78
N SER A 20 -11.19 13.24 -3.82
CA SER A 20 -12.47 12.52 -3.79
C SER A 20 -12.54 11.38 -4.81
N SER A 21 -11.45 11.13 -5.54
CA SER A 21 -11.30 9.99 -6.44
C SER A 21 -10.35 8.97 -5.82
N ASN A 22 -10.59 7.68 -6.09
CA ASN A 22 -9.76 6.57 -5.61
C ASN A 22 -8.44 6.48 -6.39
N LEU A 23 -8.55 6.53 -7.71
CA LEU A 23 -7.43 6.66 -8.64
C LEU A 23 -7.76 7.75 -9.64
N GLY A 24 -6.99 8.82 -9.61
CA GLY A 24 -7.01 9.80 -10.70
C GLY A 24 -6.43 9.20 -11.99
N HIS A 25 -6.45 9.98 -13.07
CA HIS A 25 -5.71 9.71 -14.31
C HIS A 25 -4.18 9.83 -14.07
N LEU A 26 -3.60 8.94 -13.27
CA LEU A 26 -2.25 9.12 -12.71
C LEU A 26 -1.29 8.09 -13.33
N LYS A 27 -0.81 8.41 -14.53
CA LYS A 27 0.47 7.88 -14.99
C LYS A 27 1.57 8.77 -14.40
N ASP A 28 2.47 8.18 -13.61
CA ASP A 28 3.68 8.81 -13.06
C ASP A 28 3.48 10.13 -12.28
N ASP A 29 2.63 10.13 -11.25
CA ASP A 29 2.37 11.33 -10.42
C ASP A 29 3.26 11.46 -9.16
N PHE A 30 4.08 10.44 -8.85
CA PHE A 30 4.90 10.43 -7.64
C PHE A 30 6.40 10.42 -7.98
N PRO A 31 7.23 11.28 -7.33
CA PRO A 31 8.61 11.47 -7.71
C PRO A 31 9.45 10.22 -7.43
N LYS A 32 10.15 9.75 -8.47
CA LYS A 32 11.07 8.60 -8.39
C LYS A 32 12.24 8.86 -7.45
N PHE A 33 12.70 10.09 -7.36
CA PHE A 33 13.76 10.51 -6.45
C PHE A 33 13.31 11.73 -5.66
N GLU A 34 13.60 11.74 -4.36
CA GLU A 34 13.33 12.84 -3.45
C GLU A 34 14.59 13.10 -2.63
N ALA A 35 15.25 14.24 -2.85
CA ALA A 35 16.45 14.62 -2.12
C ALA A 35 16.10 15.06 -0.69
N PHE A 36 16.96 14.75 0.28
CA PHE A 36 16.84 15.35 1.60
C PHE A 36 17.31 16.81 1.61
N PRO A 37 16.70 17.71 2.41
CA PRO A 37 16.97 19.15 2.38
C PRO A 37 18.46 19.51 2.55
N ASP A 38 19.17 18.76 3.38
CA ASP A 38 20.58 19.00 3.72
C ASP A 38 21.55 18.08 2.96
N ALA A 39 21.09 17.44 1.88
CA ALA A 39 21.94 16.54 1.11
C ALA A 39 23.04 17.33 0.38
N PRO A 40 24.33 16.98 0.55
CA PRO A 40 25.41 17.64 -0.19
C PRO A 40 25.19 17.47 -1.70
N THR A 41 25.31 18.56 -2.46
CA THR A 41 25.12 18.56 -3.91
C THR A 41 26.18 17.73 -4.63
N ALA A 42 25.71 16.85 -5.52
CA ALA A 42 26.46 16.10 -6.53
C ALA A 42 27.66 15.26 -6.03
N ARG A 43 27.38 14.01 -5.60
CA ARG A 43 28.32 12.90 -5.83
C ARG A 43 28.03 12.28 -7.19
N ALA A 44 29.07 11.99 -7.97
CA ALA A 44 28.94 11.21 -9.19
C ALA A 44 28.12 9.93 -8.91
N PRO A 45 27.24 9.48 -9.83
CA PRO A 45 26.56 8.21 -9.66
C PRO A 45 27.62 7.14 -9.43
N ALA A 46 27.58 6.50 -8.26
CA ALA A 46 28.52 5.42 -7.96
C ALA A 46 28.31 4.29 -9.00
N PRO A 47 29.36 3.52 -9.32
CA PRO A 47 29.26 2.46 -10.31
C PRO A 47 28.07 1.54 -10.06
N ASP A 48 27.45 1.14 -11.17
CA ASP A 48 26.26 0.29 -11.20
C ASP A 48 26.47 -0.96 -10.32
N GLY A 49 25.48 -1.28 -9.47
CA GLY A 49 25.54 -2.41 -8.54
C GLY A 49 26.01 -2.12 -7.10
N THR A 50 26.46 -0.91 -6.77
CA THR A 50 26.80 -0.56 -5.37
C THR A 50 25.58 -0.22 -4.52
N TYR A 51 24.59 0.48 -5.11
CA TYR A 51 23.35 0.85 -4.41
C TYR A 51 22.32 -0.27 -4.42
N LEU A 52 21.55 -0.37 -3.34
CA LEU A 52 20.42 -1.28 -3.26
C LEU A 52 19.35 -0.84 -4.25
N SER A 53 18.84 -1.77 -5.05
CA SER A 53 17.74 -1.52 -5.97
C SER A 53 16.76 -2.69 -5.98
N VAL A 54 15.50 -2.38 -6.27
CA VAL A 54 14.41 -3.36 -6.31
C VAL A 54 14.31 -3.95 -7.71
N GLN A 55 14.36 -5.28 -7.80
CA GLN A 55 14.23 -6.02 -9.04
C GLN A 55 12.80 -6.54 -9.26
N LYS A 56 12.13 -6.97 -8.19
CA LYS A 56 10.77 -7.53 -8.27
C LYS A 56 10.01 -7.30 -6.97
N VAL A 57 8.73 -7.02 -7.10
CA VAL A 57 7.75 -7.06 -6.01
C VAL A 57 6.73 -8.14 -6.33
N ASP A 58 6.46 -9.01 -5.36
CA ASP A 58 5.46 -10.07 -5.45
C ASP A 58 4.49 -9.92 -4.28
N MET A 59 3.24 -9.60 -4.60
CA MET A 59 2.17 -9.36 -3.64
C MET A 59 1.63 -10.66 -3.01
N CYS A 60 2.21 -11.83 -3.29
CA CYS A 60 1.93 -13.10 -2.61
C CYS A 60 0.45 -13.52 -2.57
N GLN A 61 -0.31 -13.24 -3.63
CA GLN A 61 -1.76 -13.51 -3.74
C GLN A 61 -2.16 -14.91 -3.26
N LYS A 62 -1.48 -15.94 -3.76
CA LYS A 62 -1.76 -17.35 -3.40
C LYS A 62 -1.67 -17.65 -1.89
N ILE A 63 -0.91 -16.84 -1.15
CA ILE A 63 -0.78 -16.95 0.32
C ILE A 63 -1.84 -16.08 1.00
N ASN A 64 -2.01 -14.85 0.52
CA ASN A 64 -2.85 -13.84 1.17
C ASN A 64 -4.35 -14.06 0.96
N GLU A 65 -4.79 -14.37 -0.26
CA GLU A 65 -6.22 -14.41 -0.62
C GLU A 65 -7.04 -15.43 0.19
N PRO A 66 -6.57 -16.66 0.44
CA PRO A 66 -7.28 -17.59 1.31
C PRO A 66 -7.38 -17.08 2.76
N GLN A 67 -6.32 -16.45 3.27
CA GLN A 67 -6.27 -15.93 4.64
C GLN A 67 -7.21 -14.73 4.82
N HIS A 68 -7.35 -13.90 3.80
CA HIS A 68 -8.23 -12.73 3.79
C HIS A 68 -9.64 -13.03 3.29
N ARG A 69 -9.93 -14.26 2.84
CA ARG A 69 -11.24 -14.66 2.27
C ARG A 69 -11.62 -13.75 1.11
N THR A 70 -10.69 -13.65 0.16
CA THR A 70 -10.78 -12.79 -1.03
C THR A 70 -10.45 -13.54 -2.32
N GLY A 71 -10.29 -14.86 -2.28
CA GLY A 71 -9.99 -15.68 -3.47
C GLY A 71 -11.13 -15.81 -4.49
N ALA A 72 -12.34 -15.34 -4.17
CA ALA A 72 -13.49 -15.34 -5.09
C ALA A 72 -13.51 -14.12 -6.03
N TYR A 73 -12.72 -13.09 -5.76
CA TYR A 73 -12.66 -11.91 -6.64
C TYR A 73 -11.89 -12.24 -7.91
N ASP A 74 -12.52 -12.04 -9.08
CA ASP A 74 -11.85 -12.16 -10.38
C ASP A 74 -11.03 -10.89 -10.68
N THR A 75 -9.80 -10.87 -10.18
CA THR A 75 -8.88 -9.75 -10.40
C THR A 75 -7.42 -10.22 -10.37
N PRO A 76 -6.54 -9.63 -11.21
CA PRO A 76 -5.13 -9.98 -11.21
C PRO A 76 -4.34 -9.30 -10.07
N ASN A 77 -4.96 -8.44 -9.27
CA ASN A 77 -4.30 -7.68 -8.19
C ASN A 77 -4.65 -8.24 -6.81
N LEU A 78 -3.81 -7.95 -5.81
CA LEU A 78 -4.03 -8.46 -4.47
C LEU A 78 -5.25 -7.76 -3.84
N VAL A 79 -6.17 -8.55 -3.27
CA VAL A 79 -7.28 -8.07 -2.45
C VAL A 79 -7.10 -8.56 -1.02
N VAL A 80 -7.11 -7.64 -0.06
CA VAL A 80 -6.99 -7.91 1.39
C VAL A 80 -8.05 -7.17 2.18
N ARG A 81 -8.17 -7.51 3.46
CA ARG A 81 -9.06 -6.86 4.42
C ARG A 81 -8.24 -6.16 5.49
N ARG A 82 -8.61 -4.94 5.86
CA ARG A 82 -7.90 -4.12 6.86
C ARG A 82 -7.86 -4.79 8.24
N GLY A 83 -6.93 -4.37 9.11
CA GLY A 83 -6.78 -4.96 10.44
C GLY A 83 -6.25 -6.41 10.46
N GLN A 84 -5.77 -6.93 9.32
CA GLN A 84 -5.19 -8.27 9.21
C GLN A 84 -3.89 -8.21 8.40
N GLU A 85 -2.86 -8.93 8.86
CA GLU A 85 -1.55 -8.96 8.19
C GLU A 85 -1.62 -9.67 6.83
N PHE A 86 -0.95 -9.10 5.82
CA PHE A 86 -0.67 -9.74 4.54
C PHE A 86 0.83 -9.75 4.23
N GLN A 87 1.27 -10.64 3.34
CA GLN A 87 2.66 -10.77 2.95
C GLN A 87 3.00 -10.08 1.63
N VAL A 88 4.20 -9.49 1.57
CA VAL A 88 4.80 -8.97 0.33
C VAL A 88 6.23 -9.49 0.24
N LYS A 89 6.66 -9.93 -0.94
CA LYS A 89 8.05 -10.30 -1.22
C LYS A 89 8.71 -9.24 -2.07
N VAL A 90 9.87 -8.76 -1.62
CA VAL A 90 10.71 -7.84 -2.38
C VAL A 90 12.02 -8.53 -2.69
N THR A 91 12.37 -8.60 -3.97
CA THR A 91 13.67 -9.10 -4.44
C THR A 91 14.53 -7.92 -4.86
N PHE A 92 15.70 -7.82 -4.24
CA PHE A 92 16.69 -6.77 -4.50
C PHE A 92 17.80 -7.25 -5.44
N ASN A 93 18.64 -6.33 -5.91
CA ASN A 93 19.82 -6.65 -6.73
C ASN A 93 20.91 -7.42 -5.99
N ARG A 94 20.99 -7.27 -4.67
CA ARG A 94 21.90 -7.98 -3.74
C ARG A 94 21.21 -8.27 -2.41
N PRO A 95 21.74 -9.18 -1.57
CA PRO A 95 21.26 -9.33 -0.20
C PRO A 95 21.30 -8.01 0.58
N LEU A 96 20.35 -7.83 1.50
CA LEU A 96 20.34 -6.68 2.40
C LEU A 96 21.57 -6.70 3.31
N ALA A 97 22.26 -5.57 3.40
CA ALA A 97 23.27 -5.29 4.41
C ALA A 97 22.62 -4.59 5.61
N GLU A 98 23.24 -4.62 6.78
CA GLU A 98 22.71 -4.01 8.02
C GLU A 98 22.41 -2.51 7.89
N ARG A 99 23.17 -1.81 7.05
CA ARG A 99 23.02 -0.37 6.79
C ARG A 99 21.94 -0.03 5.76
N ASP A 100 21.40 -1.03 5.06
CA ASP A 100 20.40 -0.80 4.05
C ASP A 100 19.05 -0.51 4.69
N ASP A 101 18.34 0.45 4.12
CA ASP A 101 17.06 0.88 4.67
C ASP A 101 16.05 1.11 3.55
N PHE A 102 14.83 0.66 3.78
CA PHE A 102 13.75 0.73 2.81
C PHE A 102 12.39 0.79 3.50
N GLN A 103 11.37 1.17 2.74
CA GLN A 103 9.99 1.24 3.18
C GLN A 103 9.04 0.85 2.05
N LEU A 104 7.84 0.42 2.42
CA LEU A 104 6.71 0.35 1.49
C LEU A 104 5.87 1.62 1.64
N GLU A 105 5.39 2.14 0.52
CA GLU A 105 4.48 3.27 0.49
C GLU A 105 3.19 2.87 -0.23
N PHE A 106 2.06 3.12 0.44
CA PHE A 106 0.72 2.88 -0.10
C PHE A 106 -0.01 4.21 -0.30
N LEU A 107 -0.36 4.52 -1.54
CA LEU A 107 -0.93 5.81 -1.94
C LEU A 107 -2.32 5.63 -2.54
N ILE A 108 -3.27 6.44 -2.09
CA ILE A 108 -4.64 6.46 -2.62
C ILE A 108 -5.10 7.89 -2.92
N GLY A 109 -5.81 8.06 -4.04
CA GLY A 109 -6.31 9.35 -4.52
C GLY A 109 -5.26 10.24 -5.20
N GLU A 110 -5.71 11.41 -5.66
CA GLU A 110 -4.90 12.36 -6.46
C GLU A 110 -3.87 13.12 -5.62
N ASN A 111 -4.22 13.44 -4.37
CA ASN A 111 -3.37 14.20 -3.46
C ASN A 111 -3.15 13.39 -2.17
N PRO A 112 -2.35 12.32 -2.22
CA PRO A 112 -2.09 11.45 -1.07
C PRO A 112 -1.34 12.23 0.01
N SER A 113 -1.73 12.03 1.28
CA SER A 113 -1.13 12.76 2.41
C SER A 113 -1.19 11.92 3.69
N SER A 114 -0.10 11.94 4.46
CA SER A 114 -0.01 11.15 5.70
C SER A 114 -1.04 11.61 6.73
N ARG A 115 -1.29 12.92 6.81
CA ARG A 115 -2.28 13.50 7.74
C ARG A 115 -3.71 12.99 7.50
N ARG A 116 -4.06 12.63 6.27
CA ARG A 116 -5.39 12.10 5.92
C ARG A 116 -5.41 10.58 5.80
N GLY A 117 -4.30 9.89 6.11
CA GLY A 117 -4.18 8.44 5.95
C GLY A 117 -4.15 7.97 4.48
N SER A 118 -4.05 8.88 3.50
CA SER A 118 -4.05 8.55 2.07
C SER A 118 -2.65 8.35 1.47
N LEU A 119 -1.60 8.64 2.26
CA LEU A 119 -0.23 8.19 2.07
C LEU A 119 0.18 7.43 3.33
N VAL A 120 0.46 6.14 3.21
CA VAL A 120 0.89 5.30 4.33
C VAL A 120 2.30 4.80 4.06
N VAL A 121 3.19 5.00 5.03
CA VAL A 121 4.57 4.52 4.99
C VAL A 121 4.72 3.38 5.98
N VAL A 122 5.27 2.26 5.53
CA VAL A 122 5.54 1.08 6.36
C VAL A 122 7.04 0.83 6.36
N THR A 123 7.65 0.96 7.55
CA THR A 123 9.08 0.74 7.78
C THR A 123 9.32 -0.67 8.32
N PHE A 124 10.54 -1.18 8.11
CA PHE A 124 10.96 -2.51 8.57
C PHE A 124 12.26 -2.49 9.40
N SER A 125 12.88 -1.32 9.50
CA SER A 125 14.01 -1.00 10.36
C SER A 125 13.52 -0.39 11.68
N ALA A 126 14.43 -0.01 12.57
CA ALA A 126 14.11 0.65 13.84
C ALA A 126 13.45 2.05 13.69
N ARG A 127 13.25 2.53 12.45
CA ARG A 127 12.59 3.80 12.19
C ARG A 127 11.11 3.73 12.54
N ILE A 128 10.63 4.79 13.16
CA ILE A 128 9.20 4.98 13.43
C ILE A 128 8.46 4.99 12.09
N GLY A 129 7.59 4.01 11.90
CA GLY A 129 6.75 3.87 10.72
C GLY A 129 5.49 4.73 10.78
N GLY A 130 4.60 4.54 9.81
CA GLY A 130 3.27 5.11 9.82
C GLY A 130 2.27 4.31 10.67
N LEU A 131 0.98 4.53 10.41
CA LEU A 131 -0.12 3.86 11.10
C LEU A 131 -0.09 2.34 10.92
N TRP A 132 0.34 1.86 9.75
CA TRP A 132 0.44 0.44 9.47
C TRP A 132 1.78 -0.09 9.96
N THR A 133 1.76 -1.27 10.55
CA THR A 133 2.97 -1.90 11.07
C THR A 133 3.60 -2.81 10.03
N GLY A 134 4.93 -2.88 10.05
CA GLY A 134 5.73 -3.72 9.16
C GLY A 134 6.69 -4.58 9.96
N ARG A 135 6.94 -5.80 9.49
CA ARG A 135 8.01 -6.66 10.02
C ARG A 135 8.65 -7.50 8.93
N ILE A 136 9.92 -7.84 9.10
CA ILE A 136 10.59 -8.84 8.26
C ILE A 136 10.18 -10.22 8.75
N VAL A 137 9.47 -10.97 7.92
CA VAL A 137 9.05 -12.36 8.21
C VAL A 137 10.21 -13.31 7.95
N LYS A 138 10.91 -13.11 6.84
CA LYS A 138 12.01 -13.97 6.40
C LYS A 138 12.93 -13.23 5.44
N SER A 139 14.23 -13.45 5.56
CA SER A 139 15.23 -13.05 4.55
C SER A 139 15.90 -14.29 3.97
N LYS A 140 15.98 -14.40 2.64
CA LYS A 140 16.67 -15.49 1.95
C LYS A 140 17.39 -14.96 0.71
N GLY A 141 18.71 -14.88 0.78
CA GLY A 141 19.53 -14.35 -0.31
C GLY A 141 19.15 -12.90 -0.62
N LYS A 142 18.66 -12.65 -1.84
CA LYS A 142 18.26 -11.32 -2.31
C LYS A 142 16.78 -10.99 -2.05
N THR A 143 16.01 -11.95 -1.56
CA THR A 143 14.56 -11.81 -1.39
C THR A 143 14.20 -11.72 0.08
N VAL A 144 13.38 -10.73 0.40
CA VAL A 144 12.85 -10.50 1.75
C VAL A 144 11.34 -10.62 1.71
N THR A 145 10.79 -11.41 2.62
CA THR A 145 9.34 -11.53 2.86
C THR A 145 8.97 -10.62 4.01
N LEU A 146 8.02 -9.74 3.77
CA LEU A 146 7.54 -8.68 4.65
C LEU A 146 6.12 -9.01 5.08
N GLY A 147 5.82 -8.79 6.35
CA GLY A 147 4.46 -8.78 6.89
C GLY A 147 4.03 -7.34 7.05
N VAL A 148 2.86 -6.99 6.53
CA VAL A 148 2.28 -5.64 6.61
C VAL A 148 0.91 -5.76 7.26
N THR A 149 0.69 -5.03 8.35
CA THR A 149 -0.61 -5.02 9.06
C THR A 149 -1.23 -3.63 8.98
N PRO A 150 -2.27 -3.45 8.14
CA PRO A 150 -3.09 -2.25 8.13
C PRO A 150 -3.84 -2.08 9.46
N THR A 151 -4.10 -0.83 9.85
CA THR A 151 -5.00 -0.56 10.98
C THR A 151 -6.43 -0.99 10.65
N PRO A 152 -7.26 -1.33 11.66
CA PRO A 152 -8.67 -1.71 11.46
C PRO A 152 -9.56 -0.59 10.91
N ASP A 153 -9.09 0.66 10.91
CA ASP A 153 -9.76 1.84 10.38
C ASP A 153 -9.18 2.32 9.04
N ALA A 154 -8.21 1.60 8.47
CA ALA A 154 -7.57 1.97 7.21
C ALA A 154 -8.59 2.25 6.09
N ILE A 155 -8.26 3.19 5.21
CA ILE A 155 -9.11 3.59 4.08
C ILE A 155 -9.36 2.38 3.17
N ILE A 156 -10.60 2.22 2.74
CA ILE A 156 -11.03 1.20 1.78
C ILE A 156 -10.83 1.70 0.35
N GLY A 157 -10.33 0.82 -0.52
CA GLY A 157 -10.16 1.11 -1.94
C GLY A 157 -8.85 0.59 -2.52
N ARG A 158 -8.46 1.11 -3.69
CA ARG A 158 -7.28 0.67 -4.44
C ARG A 158 -6.09 1.59 -4.17
N PHE A 159 -5.07 1.04 -3.55
CA PHE A 159 -3.79 1.69 -3.28
C PHE A 159 -2.79 1.36 -4.37
N ARG A 160 -1.96 2.36 -4.70
CA ARG A 160 -0.73 2.18 -5.44
C ARG A 160 0.37 1.82 -4.46
N THR A 161 1.16 0.82 -4.81
CA THR A 161 2.26 0.33 -3.99
C THR A 161 3.59 0.78 -4.57
N TYR A 162 4.49 1.27 -3.71
CA TYR A 162 5.86 1.59 -4.06
C TYR A 162 6.81 0.99 -3.03
N VAL A 163 8.00 0.61 -3.49
CA VAL A 163 9.13 0.33 -2.60
C VAL A 163 10.09 1.49 -2.70
N THR A 164 10.46 2.06 -1.57
CA THR A 164 11.38 3.20 -1.48
C THR A 164 12.64 2.78 -0.76
N ILE A 165 13.78 2.88 -1.44
CA ILE A 165 15.11 2.74 -0.84
C ILE A 165 15.50 4.07 -0.22
N VAL A 166 15.90 4.06 1.04
CA VAL A 166 16.35 5.25 1.75
C VAL A 166 17.86 5.28 1.77
N MET A 167 18.42 6.36 1.28
CA MET A 167 19.85 6.60 1.14
C MET A 167 20.24 7.85 1.94
N GLY A 168 21.52 8.04 2.23
CA GLY A 168 21.97 9.23 2.97
C GLY A 168 21.67 10.56 2.26
N THR A 169 21.46 10.56 0.94
CA THR A 169 21.20 11.75 0.13
C THR A 169 19.72 11.96 -0.21
N GLY A 170 18.84 10.99 0.11
CA GLY A 170 17.45 11.05 -0.27
C GLY A 170 16.80 9.67 -0.41
N MET A 171 15.65 9.64 -1.06
CA MET A 171 14.84 8.45 -1.27
C MET A 171 14.72 8.12 -2.75
N GLN A 172 14.86 6.83 -3.10
CA GLN A 172 14.69 6.31 -4.45
C GLN A 172 13.54 5.32 -4.49
N ARG A 173 12.49 5.63 -5.24
CA ARG A 173 11.26 4.84 -5.37
C ARG A 173 11.28 3.97 -6.61
N THR A 174 10.59 2.83 -6.55
CA THR A 174 10.24 2.05 -7.73
C THR A 174 9.41 2.87 -8.71
N ARG A 175 9.44 2.49 -9.99
CA ARG A 175 8.50 3.04 -10.97
C ARG A 175 7.08 2.57 -10.63
N ARG A 176 6.08 3.32 -11.10
CA ARG A 176 4.68 2.92 -11.02
C ARG A 176 4.49 1.55 -11.69
N ASP A 177 3.94 0.58 -10.94
CA ASP A 177 3.60 -0.75 -11.45
C ASP A 177 2.17 -1.14 -11.05
N ALA A 178 1.25 -1.08 -12.01
CA ALA A 178 -0.17 -1.38 -11.79
C ALA A 178 -0.45 -2.83 -11.37
N THR A 179 0.49 -3.75 -11.62
CA THR A 179 0.35 -5.15 -11.19
C THR A 179 0.50 -5.30 -9.67
N THR A 180 1.11 -4.31 -9.01
CA THR A 180 1.32 -4.27 -7.55
C THR A 180 0.24 -3.49 -6.79
N ASP A 181 -0.82 -3.05 -7.48
CA ASP A 181 -1.94 -2.36 -6.83
C ASP A 181 -2.59 -3.28 -5.78
N LEU A 182 -2.99 -2.68 -4.67
CA LEU A 182 -3.58 -3.35 -3.52
C LEU A 182 -5.02 -2.88 -3.33
N TYR A 183 -5.98 -3.80 -3.35
CA TYR A 183 -7.35 -3.52 -2.92
C TYR A 183 -7.48 -3.80 -1.42
N MET A 184 -7.87 -2.79 -0.67
CA MET A 184 -8.19 -2.86 0.75
C MET A 184 -9.70 -2.87 0.93
N LEU A 185 -10.22 -3.86 1.64
CA LEU A 185 -11.63 -4.02 1.97
C LEU A 185 -11.89 -3.92 3.48
N PHE A 186 -13.16 -3.71 3.83
CA PHE A 186 -13.65 -3.87 5.19
C PHE A 186 -13.42 -5.31 5.69
N ASN A 187 -13.27 -5.48 7.01
CA ASN A 187 -12.98 -6.77 7.61
C ASN A 187 -13.98 -7.22 8.67
N ALA A 188 -15.01 -7.95 8.27
CA ALA A 188 -15.96 -8.57 9.19
C ALA A 188 -15.32 -9.63 10.12
N TRP A 189 -14.08 -10.06 9.88
CA TRP A 189 -13.35 -11.01 10.72
C TRP A 189 -12.41 -10.36 11.74
N CYS A 190 -12.14 -9.06 11.64
CA CYS A 190 -11.30 -8.33 12.58
C CYS A 190 -12.17 -7.74 13.70
N LYS A 191 -11.92 -8.13 14.96
CA LYS A 191 -12.70 -7.68 16.13
C LYS A 191 -12.69 -6.16 16.34
N ASP A 192 -11.61 -5.52 15.89
CA ASP A 192 -11.39 -4.08 16.05
C ASP A 192 -11.92 -3.27 14.84
N ASP A 193 -12.40 -3.94 13.79
CA ASP A 193 -13.06 -3.27 12.67
C ASP A 193 -14.51 -2.95 13.05
N ALA A 194 -14.97 -1.76 12.67
CA ALA A 194 -16.34 -1.29 12.92
C ALA A 194 -17.42 -2.21 12.32
N VAL A 195 -17.09 -3.04 11.32
CA VAL A 195 -18.02 -4.01 10.72
C VAL A 195 -17.83 -5.45 11.21
N PHE A 196 -17.13 -5.65 12.34
CA PHE A 196 -16.93 -6.97 12.91
C PHE A 196 -18.25 -7.71 13.11
N LEU A 197 -18.30 -8.96 12.69
CA LEU A 197 -19.44 -9.84 12.89
C LEU A 197 -18.97 -11.14 13.57
N PRO A 198 -19.40 -11.43 14.81
CA PRO A 198 -18.84 -12.54 15.59
C PRO A 198 -19.26 -13.91 15.04
N ASN A 199 -20.43 -14.01 14.42
CA ASN A 199 -20.96 -15.26 13.91
C ASN A 199 -20.33 -15.60 12.54
N GLU A 200 -19.83 -16.83 12.39
CA GLU A 200 -19.25 -17.30 11.13
C GLU A 200 -20.28 -17.54 10.03
N ALA A 201 -21.45 -18.09 10.37
CA ALA A 201 -22.52 -18.33 9.40
C ALA A 201 -23.08 -17.02 8.83
N GLU A 202 -23.23 -16.00 9.68
CA GLU A 202 -23.67 -14.68 9.22
C GLU A 202 -22.62 -13.99 8.33
N ARG A 203 -21.33 -14.16 8.60
CA ARG A 203 -20.27 -13.65 7.71
C ARG A 203 -20.28 -14.35 6.37
N TYR A 204 -20.56 -15.64 6.35
CA TYR A 204 -20.73 -16.38 5.11
C TYR A 204 -21.92 -15.80 4.32
N GLU A 205 -23.09 -15.68 4.96
CA GLU A 205 -24.32 -15.20 4.32
C GLU A 205 -24.25 -13.73 3.88
N TYR A 206 -23.80 -12.82 4.75
CA TYR A 206 -23.89 -11.37 4.50
C TYR A 206 -22.65 -10.78 3.81
N VAL A 207 -21.58 -11.56 3.64
CA VAL A 207 -20.32 -11.06 3.03
C VAL A 207 -19.83 -11.92 1.88
N LEU A 208 -19.91 -13.26 1.99
CA LEU A 208 -19.32 -14.17 0.99
C LEU A 208 -20.34 -14.75 0.01
N ASN A 209 -21.60 -14.90 0.41
CA ASN A 209 -22.66 -15.37 -0.47
C ASN A 209 -22.94 -14.30 -1.54
N ASP A 210 -22.74 -14.67 -2.80
CA ASP A 210 -22.95 -13.82 -3.97
C ASP A 210 -24.35 -14.00 -4.59
N HIS A 211 -25.17 -14.85 -3.99
CA HIS A 211 -26.56 -15.06 -4.35
C HIS A 211 -27.51 -14.64 -3.21
N GLY A 212 -28.73 -14.24 -3.55
CA GLY A 212 -29.73 -13.85 -2.57
C GLY A 212 -31.15 -14.06 -3.07
N VAL A 213 -32.11 -14.03 -2.14
CA VAL A 213 -33.54 -14.15 -2.41
C VAL A 213 -34.24 -12.84 -2.09
N MET A 214 -35.09 -12.37 -2.99
CA MET A 214 -35.94 -11.21 -2.79
C MET A 214 -37.39 -11.66 -2.67
N TYR A 215 -37.98 -11.47 -1.49
CA TYR A 215 -39.40 -11.73 -1.28
C TYR A 215 -40.25 -10.65 -1.96
N GLN A 216 -41.26 -11.06 -2.70
CA GLN A 216 -42.20 -10.20 -3.44
C GLN A 216 -43.62 -10.75 -3.30
N GLY A 217 -44.64 -9.90 -3.52
CA GLY A 217 -46.06 -10.25 -3.34
C GLY A 217 -46.65 -9.70 -2.04
N SER A 218 -47.89 -10.08 -1.72
CA SER A 218 -48.54 -9.79 -0.45
C SER A 218 -48.64 -11.04 0.40
N ILE A 219 -48.74 -10.87 1.73
CA ILE A 219 -48.89 -11.97 2.69
C ILE A 219 -50.12 -12.83 2.35
N ASP A 220 -51.15 -12.22 1.78
CA ASP A 220 -52.48 -12.82 1.57
C ASP A 220 -52.88 -13.04 0.10
N ALA A 221 -51.92 -13.11 -0.85
CA ALA A 221 -52.23 -13.29 -2.28
C ALA A 221 -52.65 -14.72 -2.65
#